data_AF-A0A5A9NVX0-F1
#
_entry.id   AF-A0A5A9NVX0-F1
#
_cell.length_a   1.000
_cell.length_b   1.000
_cell.length_c   1.000
_cell.angle_alpha   90.00
_cell.angle_beta   90.00
_cell.angle_gamma   90.00
#
_symmetry.space_group_name_H-M   'P 1'
#
loop_
_entity.id
_entity.type
_entity.pdbx_description
1 polymer ?
#
loop_
_entity_poly.entity_id
_entity_poly.type
_entity_poly.pdbx_seq_one_letter_code
_entity_poly.pdbx_strand_id
1 'polypeptide(L)'
;MLCVLTRSASRTCLVKPCLLLSPVSVVQICDRSLVHQESLPKLPVPPLKQTCARYLTALEPLISPEEMEHTRKLVQEFQLPGGVGDRLQKSLERKARKTENWVSDWWMQSAYLDSRMPVAMYTSPGVVLPRMHFQDRQGQMSKTLPVEYLGGKPLCMDQYYQVLSSCRIPGPKRDTVLNYAIGKTSPTHITVVHNFQYFILDVYNSDGSPLTVDQIYVQLEKIWNSSLQTNKEPVGILTSNHRNTWGKAYNNLIKDKTNKESVRAIQKSIFIVCLDAPKPRVSDEMYHNKVAAQMLHGGGSRWNSGNRWKKTEMVRTPMIPLPMPLKLRFNITPEIKKDIEKAKQNMNIMVHELDVRVLNFTHYGRKFPRSHKLSPDAFIQIALQLAYYRMYQTCCPTSESASLRMFKLGRTEAIRSTTTESLQFTRAMYEPSKPNSEKAMLLEMAIKVHREHTHMAIHGQAIDRHLLGLKMVAIEDLTSLPEIFMDTSFAVASHFNLFTSQVGSKTDCVMCFGPMVPDGYGVCYNPMDDHINFAVTAFNSCEETNATKLSMFLEDALLDMKTLMEQVSKASV
;
A
#
# COMPACT_ATOMS: atom_id res chain seq x y z
N MET A 1 67.05 -29.81 -44.68
CA MET A 1 66.51 -31.16 -44.42
C MET A 1 65.12 -31.00 -43.82
N LEU A 2 64.14 -31.76 -44.32
CA LEU A 2 62.72 -31.77 -43.88
C LEU A 2 61.99 -30.40 -44.01
N CYS A 3 60.66 -30.33 -44.14
CA CYS A 3 59.66 -31.39 -44.39
C CYS A 3 58.63 -30.92 -45.44
N VAL A 4 57.88 -31.84 -46.04
CA VAL A 4 57.00 -31.57 -47.20
C VAL A 4 55.50 -31.51 -46.82
N LEU A 5 54.75 -30.74 -47.59
CA LEU A 5 53.31 -30.49 -47.51
C LEU A 5 52.43 -31.76 -47.62
N THR A 6 51.25 -31.76 -47.01
CA THR A 6 49.95 -31.71 -47.73
C THR A 6 48.76 -31.58 -46.75
N ARG A 7 47.54 -31.36 -47.27
CA ARG A 7 46.32 -31.03 -46.51
C ARG A 7 45.40 -32.24 -46.27
N SER A 8 44.66 -32.23 -45.17
CA SER A 8 43.31 -32.79 -45.08
C SER A 8 42.44 -31.93 -44.13
N ALA A 9 41.13 -32.17 -44.08
CA ALA A 9 40.15 -31.18 -43.59
C ALA A 9 39.52 -31.51 -42.23
N SER A 10 39.28 -30.46 -41.42
CA SER A 10 38.44 -30.49 -40.21
C SER A 10 37.17 -29.66 -40.42
N ARG A 11 36.03 -30.16 -39.91
CA ARG A 11 34.70 -29.56 -40.15
C ARG A 11 34.48 -28.28 -39.33
N THR A 12 34.08 -27.20 -39.98
CA THR A 12 33.46 -26.05 -39.32
C THR A 12 32.03 -26.39 -38.90
N CYS A 13 31.69 -26.13 -37.63
CA CYS A 13 30.33 -26.35 -37.12
C CYS A 13 29.50 -25.07 -37.28
N LEU A 14 28.39 -25.15 -38.02
CA LEU A 14 27.52 -24.01 -38.31
C LEU A 14 26.70 -23.60 -37.07
N VAL A 15 27.06 -22.48 -36.46
CA VAL A 15 26.21 -21.81 -35.46
C VAL A 15 24.98 -21.24 -36.18
N LYS A 16 23.77 -21.67 -35.80
CA LYS A 16 22.53 -21.13 -36.35
C LYS A 16 22.40 -19.63 -36.00
N PRO A 17 22.09 -18.74 -36.96
CA PRO A 17 21.84 -17.34 -36.64
C PRO A 17 20.60 -17.25 -35.72
N CYS A 18 20.72 -16.45 -34.66
CA CYS A 18 19.62 -16.23 -33.73
C CYS A 18 18.52 -15.42 -34.43
N LEU A 19 17.25 -15.79 -34.21
CA LEU A 19 16.12 -15.12 -34.85
C LEU A 19 16.04 -13.65 -34.39
N LEU A 20 15.96 -12.73 -35.36
CA LEU A 20 15.73 -11.32 -35.11
C LEU A 20 14.38 -11.14 -34.42
N LEU A 21 14.40 -10.65 -33.18
CA LEU A 21 13.19 -10.35 -32.41
C LEU A 21 12.47 -9.15 -33.04
N SER A 22 11.17 -9.29 -33.30
CA SER A 22 10.33 -8.21 -33.80
C SER A 22 10.20 -7.08 -32.78
N PRO A 23 10.11 -5.80 -33.21
CA PRO A 23 9.80 -4.70 -32.31
C PRO A 23 8.45 -4.94 -31.62
N VAL A 24 8.41 -4.72 -30.30
CA VAL A 24 7.18 -4.92 -29.50
C VAL A 24 6.29 -3.69 -29.64
N SER A 25 5.05 -3.90 -30.05
CA SER A 25 4.05 -2.85 -30.24
C SER A 25 3.56 -2.24 -28.92
N VAL A 26 2.92 -1.06 -29.03
CA VAL A 26 2.19 -0.37 -27.95
C VAL A 26 1.29 -1.34 -27.19
N VAL A 27 1.16 -1.15 -25.87
CA VAL A 27 0.51 -2.08 -24.90
C VAL A 27 -0.91 -2.50 -25.31
N GLN A 28 -0.96 -3.53 -26.16
CA GLN A 28 -2.11 -4.39 -26.35
C GLN A 28 -2.16 -5.32 -25.14
N ILE A 29 -3.31 -5.40 -24.48
CA ILE A 29 -3.52 -6.37 -23.40
C ILE A 29 -3.42 -7.75 -24.05
N CYS A 30 -2.29 -8.43 -23.83
CA CYS A 30 -2.01 -9.72 -24.46
C CYS A 30 -3.13 -10.71 -24.13
N ASP A 31 -3.66 -11.43 -25.13
CA ASP A 31 -4.85 -12.28 -24.96
C ASP A 31 -4.70 -13.30 -23.81
N ARG A 32 -3.45 -13.72 -23.55
CA ARG A 32 -3.09 -14.58 -22.42
C ARG A 32 -3.45 -13.99 -21.04
N SER A 33 -3.39 -12.67 -20.85
CA SER A 33 -3.78 -12.02 -19.60
C SER A 33 -5.29 -11.79 -19.48
N LEU A 34 -6.02 -11.72 -20.59
CA LEU A 34 -7.49 -11.72 -20.60
C LEU A 34 -8.03 -13.12 -20.26
N VAL A 35 -7.59 -14.16 -20.97
CA VAL A 35 -7.96 -15.57 -20.70
C VAL A 35 -7.59 -15.97 -19.26
N HIS A 36 -6.44 -15.50 -18.75
CA HIS A 36 -6.08 -15.68 -17.35
C HIS A 36 -7.11 -15.05 -16.39
N GLN A 37 -7.50 -13.79 -16.62
CA GLN A 37 -8.48 -13.08 -15.79
C GLN A 37 -9.90 -13.67 -15.85
N GLU A 38 -10.26 -14.37 -16.93
CA GLU A 38 -11.51 -15.12 -17.03
C GLU A 38 -11.46 -16.47 -16.30
N SER A 39 -10.27 -17.08 -16.15
CA SER A 39 -10.11 -18.36 -15.44
C SER A 39 -10.11 -18.24 -13.91
N LEU A 40 -10.01 -17.03 -13.37
CA LEU A 40 -9.98 -16.80 -11.92
C LEU A 40 -11.38 -16.93 -11.27
N PRO A 41 -11.48 -17.56 -10.08
CA PRO A 41 -12.74 -17.67 -9.36
C PRO A 41 -13.26 -16.30 -8.92
N LYS A 42 -14.59 -16.14 -8.90
CA LYS A 42 -15.23 -15.00 -8.22
C LYS A 42 -14.93 -15.07 -6.71
N LEU A 43 -14.87 -13.91 -6.06
CA LEU A 43 -14.75 -13.84 -4.60
C LEU A 43 -15.97 -14.53 -3.94
N PRO A 44 -15.79 -15.53 -3.05
CA PRO A 44 -16.90 -16.19 -2.38
C PRO A 44 -17.61 -15.24 -1.39
N VAL A 45 -18.83 -15.60 -1.00
CA VAL A 45 -19.50 -15.05 0.18
C VAL A 45 -19.39 -16.12 1.28
N PRO A 46 -18.77 -15.85 2.45
CA PRO A 46 -18.70 -16.81 3.53
C PRO A 46 -20.10 -17.20 4.07
N PRO A 47 -20.27 -18.36 4.72
CA PRO A 47 -21.51 -18.68 5.41
C PRO A 47 -21.76 -17.72 6.58
N LEU A 48 -22.96 -17.16 6.71
CA LEU A 48 -23.32 -16.22 7.79
C LEU A 48 -22.88 -16.71 9.18
N LYS A 49 -23.25 -17.95 9.54
CA LYS A 49 -22.92 -18.55 10.85
C LYS A 49 -21.41 -18.66 11.10
N GLN A 50 -20.61 -18.89 10.07
CA GLN A 50 -19.14 -18.93 10.16
C GLN A 50 -18.59 -17.53 10.49
N THR A 51 -19.12 -16.49 9.85
CA THR A 51 -18.74 -15.10 10.13
C THR A 51 -19.21 -14.65 11.51
N CYS A 52 -20.45 -14.98 11.91
CA CYS A 52 -20.98 -14.68 13.24
C CYS A 52 -20.17 -15.32 14.37
N ALA A 53 -19.81 -16.61 14.24
CA ALA A 53 -18.98 -17.30 15.23
C ALA A 53 -17.57 -16.68 15.32
N ARG A 54 -16.90 -16.48 14.18
CA ARG A 54 -15.55 -15.88 14.13
C ARG A 54 -15.51 -14.42 14.59
N TYR A 55 -16.60 -13.67 14.42
CA TYR A 55 -16.72 -12.31 14.94
C TYR A 55 -16.74 -12.30 16.47
N LEU A 56 -17.49 -13.21 17.12
CA LEU A 56 -17.45 -13.35 18.58
C LEU A 56 -16.06 -13.79 19.06
N THR A 57 -15.41 -14.76 18.43
CA THR A 57 -14.04 -15.16 18.82
C THR A 57 -13.00 -14.06 18.61
N ALA A 58 -13.15 -13.22 17.58
CA ALA A 58 -12.29 -12.05 17.37
C ALA A 58 -12.52 -10.91 18.39
N LEU A 59 -13.59 -10.98 19.19
CA LEU A 59 -13.88 -10.04 20.28
C LEU A 59 -13.40 -10.52 21.65
N GLU A 60 -13.21 -11.84 21.85
CA GLU A 60 -12.80 -12.43 23.15
C GLU A 60 -11.63 -11.73 23.86
N PRO A 61 -10.54 -11.29 23.19
CA PRO A 61 -9.46 -10.56 23.85
C PRO A 61 -9.68 -9.04 23.97
N LEU A 62 -10.74 -8.48 23.35
CA LEU A 62 -10.90 -7.04 23.12
C LEU A 62 -11.96 -6.33 23.99
N ILE A 63 -12.97 -7.05 24.50
CA ILE A 63 -14.14 -6.46 25.19
C ILE A 63 -14.43 -7.11 26.54
N SER A 64 -15.23 -6.44 27.37
CA SER A 64 -15.68 -6.96 28.67
C SER A 64 -16.62 -8.18 28.52
N PRO A 65 -16.76 -9.03 29.57
CA PRO A 65 -17.75 -10.10 29.61
C PRO A 65 -19.19 -9.60 29.39
N GLU A 66 -19.50 -8.40 29.89
CA GLU A 66 -20.80 -7.75 29.78
C GLU A 66 -21.11 -7.34 28.33
N GLU A 67 -20.16 -6.70 27.64
CA GLU A 67 -20.25 -6.39 26.21
C GLU A 67 -20.33 -7.67 25.37
N MET A 68 -19.51 -8.69 25.68
CA MET A 68 -19.53 -9.97 24.99
C MET A 68 -20.90 -10.65 25.06
N GLU A 69 -21.56 -10.60 26.22
CA GLU A 69 -22.89 -11.18 26.41
C GLU A 69 -24.01 -10.32 25.76
N HIS A 70 -23.82 -9.00 25.63
CA HIS A 70 -24.67 -8.16 24.79
C HIS A 70 -24.53 -8.51 23.31
N THR A 71 -23.30 -8.52 22.78
CA THR A 71 -23.02 -8.87 21.38
C THR A 71 -23.48 -10.28 21.05
N ARG A 72 -23.36 -11.23 21.96
CA ARG A 72 -23.83 -12.61 21.78
C ARG A 72 -25.33 -12.67 21.49
N LYS A 73 -26.14 -11.86 22.17
CA LYS A 73 -27.60 -11.78 21.93
C LYS A 73 -27.91 -11.18 20.57
N LEU A 74 -27.29 -10.04 20.23
CA LEU A 74 -27.44 -9.41 18.91
C LEU A 74 -27.02 -10.34 17.77
N VAL A 75 -25.91 -11.08 17.94
CA VAL A 75 -25.39 -12.06 16.98
C VAL A 75 -26.31 -13.30 16.88
N GLN A 76 -26.95 -13.73 17.97
CA GLN A 76 -27.94 -14.82 17.96
C GLN A 76 -29.19 -14.40 17.17
N GLU A 77 -29.78 -13.24 17.46
CA GLU A 77 -30.96 -12.74 16.76
C GLU A 77 -30.67 -12.48 15.27
N PHE A 78 -29.56 -11.82 14.96
CA PHE A 78 -29.17 -11.47 13.59
C PHE A 78 -29.06 -12.71 12.68
N GLN A 79 -28.60 -13.86 13.20
CA GLN A 79 -28.41 -15.09 12.43
C GLN A 79 -29.59 -16.07 12.48
N LEU A 80 -30.74 -15.70 13.07
CA LEU A 80 -31.94 -16.54 13.08
C LEU A 80 -32.40 -16.88 11.65
N PRO A 81 -32.92 -18.10 11.39
CA PRO A 81 -33.54 -18.44 10.11
C PRO A 81 -34.70 -17.48 9.78
N GLY A 82 -34.68 -16.84 8.60
CA GLY A 82 -35.63 -15.78 8.24
C GLY A 82 -35.36 -14.41 8.87
N GLY A 83 -34.44 -14.33 9.84
CA GLY A 83 -33.99 -13.11 10.52
C GLY A 83 -33.23 -12.14 9.62
N VAL A 84 -32.79 -11.02 10.19
CA VAL A 84 -32.22 -9.90 9.42
C VAL A 84 -30.97 -10.32 8.63
N GLY A 85 -30.01 -10.97 9.29
CA GLY A 85 -28.76 -11.41 8.66
C GLY A 85 -28.97 -12.48 7.58
N ASP A 86 -29.92 -13.40 7.77
CA ASP A 86 -30.29 -14.41 6.77
C ASP A 86 -30.85 -13.77 5.48
N ARG A 87 -31.66 -12.70 5.61
CA ARG A 87 -32.14 -11.92 4.45
C ARG A 87 -31.00 -11.17 3.75
N LEU A 88 -30.11 -10.52 4.52
CA LEU A 88 -28.94 -9.80 4.00
C LEU A 88 -27.95 -10.73 3.29
N GLN A 89 -27.67 -11.91 3.86
CA GLN A 89 -26.87 -12.99 3.25
C GLN A 89 -27.44 -13.36 1.87
N LYS A 90 -28.76 -13.63 1.78
CA LYS A 90 -29.43 -14.01 0.53
C LYS A 90 -29.39 -12.90 -0.52
N SER A 91 -29.44 -11.63 -0.12
CA SER A 91 -29.22 -10.49 -1.01
C SER A 91 -27.75 -10.37 -1.46
N LEU A 92 -26.78 -10.58 -0.56
CA LEU A 92 -25.36 -10.55 -0.87
C LEU A 92 -24.92 -11.64 -1.85
N GLU A 93 -25.40 -12.87 -1.64
CA GLU A 93 -25.21 -13.98 -2.58
C GLU A 93 -25.88 -13.72 -3.94
N ARG A 94 -27.04 -13.06 -3.94
CA ARG A 94 -27.72 -12.62 -5.17
C ARG A 94 -26.89 -11.57 -5.92
N LYS A 95 -26.19 -10.68 -5.21
CA LYS A 95 -25.20 -9.73 -5.78
C LYS A 95 -24.02 -10.49 -6.38
N ALA A 96 -23.39 -11.40 -5.62
CA ALA A 96 -22.23 -12.19 -6.05
C ALA A 96 -22.48 -13.07 -7.29
N ARG A 97 -23.71 -13.58 -7.48
CA ARG A 97 -24.09 -14.24 -8.73
C ARG A 97 -24.07 -13.26 -9.93
N LYS A 98 -24.57 -12.04 -9.75
CA LYS A 98 -24.73 -11.01 -10.79
C LYS A 98 -23.47 -10.20 -11.11
N THR A 99 -22.54 -10.00 -10.16
CA THR A 99 -21.31 -9.19 -10.33
C THR A 99 -20.08 -10.07 -10.60
N GLU A 100 -19.00 -9.50 -11.12
CA GLU A 100 -17.70 -10.21 -11.21
C GLU A 100 -17.07 -10.43 -9.83
N ASN A 101 -17.13 -9.40 -9.00
CA ASN A 101 -16.75 -9.40 -7.60
C ASN A 101 -17.82 -8.61 -6.84
N TRP A 102 -18.29 -9.11 -5.69
CA TRP A 102 -19.40 -8.48 -4.97
C TRP A 102 -18.99 -7.32 -4.08
N VAL A 103 -17.70 -7.21 -3.74
CA VAL A 103 -17.17 -6.19 -2.81
C VAL A 103 -16.32 -5.12 -3.49
N SER A 104 -15.87 -5.33 -4.73
CA SER A 104 -14.90 -4.43 -5.42
C SER A 104 -15.30 -2.96 -5.35
N ASP A 105 -16.55 -2.67 -5.69
CA ASP A 105 -17.04 -1.31 -5.91
C ASP A 105 -17.35 -0.63 -4.57
N TRP A 106 -17.99 -1.36 -3.66
CA TRP A 106 -18.22 -0.90 -2.29
C TRP A 106 -16.91 -0.68 -1.52
N TRP A 107 -15.92 -1.57 -1.63
CA TRP A 107 -14.62 -1.41 -0.98
C TRP A 107 -13.83 -0.25 -1.59
N MET A 108 -13.83 -0.12 -2.92
CA MET A 108 -13.19 1.03 -3.57
C MET A 108 -13.86 2.34 -3.15
N GLN A 109 -15.19 2.35 -3.03
CA GLN A 109 -15.95 3.49 -2.56
C GLN A 109 -15.65 3.83 -1.09
N SER A 110 -15.91 2.93 -0.15
CA SER A 110 -15.87 3.23 1.29
C SER A 110 -14.46 3.49 1.80
N ALA A 111 -13.48 2.66 1.43
CA ALA A 111 -12.12 2.78 1.92
C ALA A 111 -11.34 3.94 1.27
N TYR A 112 -11.73 4.38 0.06
CA TYR A 112 -10.97 5.39 -0.68
C TYR A 112 -11.79 6.59 -1.13
N LEU A 113 -12.84 6.42 -1.94
CA LEU A 113 -13.50 7.52 -2.65
C LEU A 113 -14.39 8.40 -1.74
N ASP A 114 -15.07 7.78 -0.78
CA ASP A 114 -15.88 8.44 0.24
C ASP A 114 -15.05 8.89 1.44
N SER A 115 -13.83 8.36 1.62
CA SER A 115 -12.87 8.93 2.57
C SER A 115 -12.54 10.38 2.18
N ARG A 116 -12.84 11.31 3.10
CA ARG A 116 -12.67 12.76 2.91
C ARG A 116 -11.37 13.30 3.50
N MET A 117 -10.62 12.47 4.22
CA MET A 117 -9.30 12.83 4.75
C MET A 117 -8.31 13.16 3.62
N PRO A 118 -7.30 14.01 3.89
CA PRO A 118 -6.21 14.28 2.95
C PRO A 118 -5.56 12.98 2.45
N VAL A 119 -5.32 12.84 1.14
CA VAL A 119 -4.71 11.60 0.62
C VAL A 119 -3.23 11.47 0.99
N ALA A 120 -2.54 12.57 1.29
CA ALA A 120 -1.20 12.49 1.86
C ALA A 120 -1.29 11.93 3.28
N MET A 121 -0.37 11.03 3.65
CA MET A 121 -0.32 10.32 4.94
C MET A 121 -1.45 9.29 5.14
N TYR A 122 -2.72 9.70 5.12
CA TYR A 122 -3.87 8.85 5.46
C TYR A 122 -4.35 7.88 4.36
N THR A 123 -3.78 7.89 3.14
CA THR A 123 -4.29 7.03 2.04
C THR A 123 -3.26 6.69 0.96
N SER A 124 -2.40 7.63 0.59
CA SER A 124 -1.30 7.40 -0.34
C SER A 124 -0.03 7.05 0.43
N PRO A 125 0.40 5.77 0.46
CA PRO A 125 1.66 5.39 1.10
C PRO A 125 2.85 6.03 0.37
N GLY A 126 3.96 6.18 1.10
CA GLY A 126 5.29 6.46 0.55
C GLY A 126 6.12 5.19 0.47
N VAL A 127 7.09 5.13 -0.44
CA VAL A 127 8.09 4.05 -0.50
C VAL A 127 9.48 4.65 -0.46
N VAL A 128 10.32 4.17 0.45
CA VAL A 128 11.75 4.49 0.53
C VAL A 128 12.51 3.38 -0.19
N LEU A 129 13.17 3.75 -1.29
CA LEU A 129 14.09 2.89 -2.04
C LEU A 129 15.53 3.02 -1.49
N PRO A 130 16.45 2.10 -1.83
CA PRO A 130 17.87 2.24 -1.52
C PRO A 130 18.44 3.61 -1.90
N ARG A 131 19.34 4.14 -1.06
CA ARG A 131 20.04 5.40 -1.32
C ARG A 131 20.98 5.24 -2.52
N MET A 132 20.58 5.74 -3.68
CA MET A 132 21.43 5.77 -4.86
C MET A 132 22.53 6.81 -4.72
N HIS A 133 23.79 6.38 -4.88
CA HIS A 133 24.96 7.27 -4.98
C HIS A 133 25.26 7.53 -6.46
N PHE A 134 24.70 8.61 -7.00
CA PHE A 134 24.93 9.01 -8.39
C PHE A 134 26.33 9.61 -8.55
N GLN A 135 27.21 8.92 -9.28
CA GLN A 135 28.48 9.46 -9.78
C GLN A 135 28.47 9.54 -11.31
N ASP A 136 27.89 8.56 -11.99
CA ASP A 136 27.76 8.49 -13.45
C ASP A 136 26.43 7.87 -13.92
N ARG A 137 26.31 7.57 -15.23
CA ARG A 137 25.06 7.78 -16.00
C ARG A 137 24.12 6.58 -16.18
N GLN A 138 24.43 5.37 -15.70
CA GLN A 138 23.67 4.17 -16.11
C GLN A 138 22.78 3.55 -15.02
N GLY A 139 21.50 3.39 -15.35
CA GLY A 139 20.54 2.57 -14.63
C GLY A 139 19.47 2.05 -15.59
N GLN A 140 19.39 0.71 -15.77
CA GLN A 140 18.41 0.06 -16.64
C GLN A 140 17.31 -0.64 -15.84
N MET A 141 16.07 -0.56 -16.34
CA MET A 141 15.03 -1.56 -16.07
C MET A 141 14.15 -1.73 -17.30
N SER A 142 13.93 -2.98 -17.71
CA SER A 142 12.81 -3.38 -18.57
C SER A 142 12.36 -4.79 -18.19
N LYS A 143 11.06 -5.08 -18.37
CA LYS A 143 10.44 -6.41 -18.37
C LYS A 143 8.96 -6.30 -18.77
N THR A 144 8.45 -7.34 -19.41
CA THR A 144 7.01 -7.61 -19.49
C THR A 144 6.48 -8.07 -18.13
N LEU A 145 5.18 -7.88 -17.85
CA LEU A 145 4.57 -8.41 -16.63
C LEU A 145 4.32 -9.93 -16.77
N PRO A 146 4.91 -10.79 -15.94
CA PRO A 146 4.48 -12.18 -15.82
C PRO A 146 3.18 -12.25 -15.01
N VAL A 147 2.41 -13.33 -15.20
CA VAL A 147 1.35 -13.70 -14.25
C VAL A 147 2.01 -14.15 -12.95
N GLU A 148 1.54 -13.64 -11.82
CA GLU A 148 2.04 -13.99 -10.49
C GLU A 148 1.24 -15.14 -9.86
N TYR A 149 1.84 -15.82 -8.89
CA TYR A 149 1.28 -17.01 -8.24
C TYR A 149 1.49 -16.96 -6.72
N LEU A 150 0.53 -17.50 -5.96
CA LEU A 150 0.63 -17.75 -4.52
C LEU A 150 0.21 -19.20 -4.23
N GLY A 151 1.10 -19.98 -3.60
CA GLY A 151 0.82 -21.40 -3.31
C GLY A 151 0.50 -22.24 -4.55
N GLY A 152 1.06 -21.90 -5.72
CA GLY A 152 0.77 -22.54 -7.00
C GLY A 152 -0.52 -22.07 -7.70
N LYS A 153 -1.38 -21.29 -7.04
CA LYS A 153 -2.58 -20.69 -7.64
C LYS A 153 -2.24 -19.34 -8.28
N PRO A 154 -2.72 -19.02 -9.49
CA PRO A 154 -2.39 -17.77 -10.16
C PRO A 154 -3.17 -16.58 -9.58
N LEU A 155 -2.70 -15.36 -9.82
CA LEU A 155 -3.22 -14.13 -9.20
C LEU A 155 -3.79 -13.14 -10.22
N CYS A 156 -4.87 -12.46 -9.83
CA CYS A 156 -5.47 -11.32 -10.52
C CYS A 156 -4.42 -10.24 -10.82
N MET A 157 -4.38 -9.79 -12.07
CA MET A 157 -3.42 -8.79 -12.57
C MET A 157 -4.03 -7.41 -12.81
N ASP A 158 -5.34 -7.25 -12.57
CA ASP A 158 -6.08 -5.99 -12.82
C ASP A 158 -5.41 -4.77 -12.19
N GLN A 159 -4.96 -4.90 -10.93
CA GLN A 159 -4.41 -3.80 -10.16
C GLN A 159 -3.27 -3.07 -10.89
N TYR A 160 -2.44 -3.78 -11.67
CA TYR A 160 -1.35 -3.17 -12.46
C TYR A 160 -1.86 -2.29 -13.61
N TYR A 161 -2.95 -2.70 -14.28
CA TYR A 161 -3.56 -1.91 -15.35
C TYR A 161 -4.27 -0.64 -14.83
N GLN A 162 -4.55 -0.57 -13.53
CA GLN A 162 -5.09 0.62 -12.86
C GLN A 162 -4.01 1.58 -12.31
N VAL A 163 -2.72 1.20 -12.31
CA VAL A 163 -1.60 2.05 -11.86
C VAL A 163 -1.26 3.13 -12.91
N LEU A 164 -1.06 2.74 -14.16
CA LEU A 164 -0.62 3.66 -15.22
C LEU A 164 -1.75 4.56 -15.70
N SER A 165 -1.42 5.79 -16.10
CA SER A 165 -2.33 6.73 -16.77
C SER A 165 -3.62 7.03 -15.99
N SER A 166 -3.66 6.78 -14.67
CA SER A 166 -4.85 6.95 -13.85
C SER A 166 -4.75 8.14 -12.89
N CYS A 167 -5.87 8.77 -12.54
CA CYS A 167 -5.88 9.91 -11.62
C CYS A 167 -7.16 9.96 -10.76
N ARG A 168 -7.00 10.25 -9.46
CA ARG A 168 -8.11 10.49 -8.53
C ARG A 168 -8.59 11.94 -8.63
N ILE A 169 -9.80 12.13 -9.13
CA ILE A 169 -10.46 13.43 -9.32
C ILE A 169 -11.24 13.77 -8.03
N PRO A 170 -11.07 14.98 -7.46
CA PRO A 170 -11.83 15.36 -6.27
C PRO A 170 -13.28 15.68 -6.63
N GLY A 171 -14.24 15.20 -5.83
CA GLY A 171 -15.65 15.53 -5.97
C GLY A 171 -16.24 16.17 -4.71
N PRO A 172 -17.44 16.77 -4.79
CA PRO A 172 -18.03 17.53 -3.67
C PRO A 172 -18.58 16.66 -2.53
N LYS A 173 -18.94 15.39 -2.82
CA LYS A 173 -19.35 14.38 -1.83
C LYS A 173 -18.41 13.19 -1.81
N ARG A 174 -18.16 12.61 -2.99
CA ARG A 174 -17.36 11.41 -3.28
C ARG A 174 -16.36 11.76 -4.38
N ASP A 175 -15.14 11.23 -4.31
CA ASP A 175 -14.14 11.35 -5.38
C ASP A 175 -14.36 10.30 -6.49
N THR A 176 -13.72 10.46 -7.65
CA THR A 176 -13.70 9.42 -8.69
C THR A 176 -12.26 9.08 -9.09
N VAL A 177 -12.06 7.95 -9.76
CA VAL A 177 -10.81 7.63 -10.45
C VAL A 177 -11.10 7.52 -11.94
N LEU A 178 -10.27 8.16 -12.76
CA LEU A 178 -10.30 8.03 -14.21
C LEU A 178 -9.01 7.33 -14.66
N ASN A 179 -9.12 6.24 -15.40
CA ASN A 179 -8.01 5.57 -16.07
C ASN A 179 -8.00 5.99 -17.55
N TYR A 180 -6.97 6.69 -17.99
CA TYR A 180 -6.86 7.20 -19.37
C TYR A 180 -6.17 6.23 -20.34
N ALA A 181 -5.63 5.09 -19.88
CA ALA A 181 -5.16 4.03 -20.77
C ALA A 181 -6.32 3.29 -21.45
N ILE A 182 -7.50 3.28 -20.82
CA ILE A 182 -8.70 2.61 -21.35
C ILE A 182 -9.46 3.59 -22.26
N GLY A 183 -9.02 3.72 -23.52
CA GLY A 183 -9.65 4.60 -24.50
C GLY A 183 -9.04 4.52 -25.91
N LYS A 184 -9.62 5.25 -26.87
CA LYS A 184 -9.21 5.22 -28.29
C LYS A 184 -7.76 5.69 -28.57
N THR A 185 -7.17 6.46 -27.65
CA THR A 185 -5.80 6.99 -27.77
C THR A 185 -5.15 7.05 -26.39
N SER A 186 -4.20 6.15 -26.13
CA SER A 186 -3.43 6.10 -24.88
C SER A 186 -2.55 7.34 -24.72
N PRO A 187 -2.33 7.84 -23.49
CA PRO A 187 -1.38 8.93 -23.23
C PRO A 187 0.07 8.52 -23.55
N THR A 188 0.81 9.39 -24.23
CA THR A 188 2.23 9.21 -24.60
C THR A 188 3.19 9.98 -23.69
N HIS A 189 2.69 10.81 -22.77
CA HIS A 189 3.51 11.74 -21.99
C HIS A 189 3.56 11.43 -20.51
N ILE A 190 4.68 11.75 -19.88
CA ILE A 190 4.77 11.92 -18.42
C ILE A 190 4.60 13.40 -18.07
N THR A 191 4.29 13.66 -16.80
CA THR A 191 4.49 14.98 -16.21
C THR A 191 5.84 15.00 -15.50
N VAL A 192 6.60 16.08 -15.62
CA VAL A 192 7.76 16.33 -14.73
C VAL A 192 7.45 17.56 -13.89
N VAL A 193 7.78 17.53 -12.60
CA VAL A 193 7.68 18.68 -11.70
C VAL A 193 9.02 19.00 -11.06
N HIS A 194 9.44 20.26 -11.14
CA HIS A 194 10.66 20.80 -10.52
C HIS A 194 10.38 22.24 -10.07
N ASN A 195 10.80 22.59 -8.83
CA ASN A 195 10.52 23.88 -8.19
C ASN A 195 9.05 24.32 -8.35
N PHE A 196 8.15 23.37 -8.12
CA PHE A 196 6.69 23.52 -8.21
C PHE A 196 6.12 23.80 -9.62
N GLN A 197 6.96 23.83 -10.65
CA GLN A 197 6.54 24.04 -12.04
C GLN A 197 6.38 22.70 -12.77
N TYR A 198 5.30 22.55 -13.53
CA TYR A 198 4.93 21.31 -14.21
C TYR A 198 5.26 21.39 -15.71
N PHE A 199 5.66 20.26 -16.31
CA PHE A 199 6.00 20.13 -17.72
C PHE A 199 5.42 18.85 -18.31
N ILE A 200 4.92 18.92 -19.54
CA ILE A 200 4.68 17.74 -20.38
C ILE A 200 6.03 17.29 -20.95
N LEU A 201 6.34 16.00 -20.79
CA LEU A 201 7.40 15.32 -21.50
C LEU A 201 6.81 14.08 -22.17
N ASP A 202 6.63 14.11 -23.48
CA ASP A 202 6.38 12.91 -24.26
C ASP A 202 7.51 11.89 -24.03
N VAL A 203 7.14 10.62 -23.83
CA VAL A 203 8.08 9.50 -23.63
C VAL A 203 7.96 8.46 -24.74
N TYR A 204 7.35 8.84 -25.87
CA TYR A 204 7.35 8.12 -27.15
C TYR A 204 7.67 9.06 -28.31
N ASN A 205 8.42 8.56 -29.30
CA ASN A 205 8.63 9.17 -30.61
C ASN A 205 7.35 9.05 -31.46
N SER A 206 7.29 9.75 -32.60
CA SER A 206 6.10 9.77 -33.47
C SER A 206 5.79 8.44 -34.18
N ASP A 207 6.71 7.48 -34.18
CA ASP A 207 6.51 6.11 -34.67
C ASP A 207 5.92 5.16 -33.61
N GLY A 208 5.72 5.64 -32.37
CA GLY A 208 5.24 4.83 -31.25
C GLY A 208 6.33 4.06 -30.51
N SER A 209 7.61 4.20 -30.87
CA SER A 209 8.73 3.71 -30.05
C SER A 209 8.91 4.61 -28.82
N PRO A 210 9.10 4.09 -27.59
CA PRO A 210 9.36 4.93 -26.42
C PRO A 210 10.74 5.64 -26.50
N LEU A 211 11.10 6.55 -25.57
CA LEU A 211 12.36 7.33 -25.62
C LEU A 211 13.55 6.72 -24.84
N THR A 212 14.82 6.87 -25.29
CA THR A 212 16.04 6.42 -24.53
C THR A 212 16.22 7.13 -23.19
N VAL A 213 17.04 6.53 -22.31
CA VAL A 213 17.60 7.19 -21.13
C VAL A 213 18.24 8.54 -21.49
N ASP A 214 19.08 8.59 -22.54
CA ASP A 214 19.79 9.81 -22.96
C ASP A 214 18.84 10.90 -23.48
N GLN A 215 17.80 10.54 -24.23
CA GLN A 215 16.75 11.46 -24.64
C GLN A 215 16.07 12.08 -23.42
N ILE A 216 15.59 11.28 -22.47
CA ILE A 216 14.97 11.84 -21.27
C ILE A 216 15.99 12.68 -20.50
N TYR A 217 17.26 12.28 -20.40
CA TYR A 217 18.28 13.08 -19.72
C TYR A 217 18.38 14.49 -20.32
N VAL A 218 18.51 14.62 -21.65
CA VAL A 218 18.50 15.91 -22.36
C VAL A 218 17.18 16.67 -22.14
N GLN A 219 16.04 15.98 -22.12
CA GLN A 219 14.74 16.62 -21.87
C GLN A 219 14.57 17.07 -20.40
N LEU A 220 15.11 16.34 -19.42
CA LEU A 220 15.12 16.71 -18.01
C LEU A 220 16.07 17.88 -17.74
N GLU A 221 17.21 17.94 -18.42
CA GLU A 221 18.13 19.08 -18.39
C GLU A 221 17.47 20.35 -18.94
N LYS A 222 16.79 20.26 -20.10
CA LYS A 222 15.94 21.34 -20.65
C LYS A 222 14.87 21.79 -19.64
N ILE A 223 14.21 20.85 -18.95
CA ILE A 223 13.20 21.14 -17.92
C ILE A 223 13.84 21.84 -16.72
N TRP A 224 14.93 21.30 -16.17
CA TRP A 224 15.67 21.83 -15.03
C TRP A 224 16.09 23.29 -15.25
N ASN A 225 16.72 23.57 -16.39
CA ASN A 225 17.12 24.92 -16.79
C ASN A 225 15.93 25.85 -17.00
N SER A 226 14.78 25.33 -17.47
CA SER A 226 13.50 26.06 -17.55
C SER A 226 12.80 26.28 -16.19
N SER A 227 13.40 25.82 -15.09
CA SER A 227 12.79 25.76 -13.76
C SER A 227 13.71 26.07 -12.57
N LEU A 228 14.81 26.79 -12.79
CA LEU A 228 15.70 27.26 -11.72
C LEU A 228 15.05 28.26 -10.74
N GLN A 229 13.94 28.92 -11.13
CA GLN A 229 13.22 29.86 -10.27
C GLN A 229 12.31 29.14 -9.26
N THR A 230 12.59 29.29 -7.96
CA THR A 230 11.79 28.78 -6.84
C THR A 230 10.60 29.66 -6.45
N ASN A 231 10.39 30.81 -7.11
CA ASN A 231 9.41 31.83 -6.75
C ASN A 231 7.99 31.62 -7.33
N LYS A 232 7.61 30.39 -7.69
CA LYS A 232 6.27 30.08 -8.23
C LYS A 232 5.35 29.54 -7.14
N GLU A 233 4.05 29.81 -7.26
CA GLU A 233 3.08 29.30 -6.31
C GLU A 233 2.94 27.77 -6.40
N PRO A 234 2.96 27.03 -5.28
CA PRO A 234 2.92 25.58 -5.28
C PRO A 234 1.50 25.05 -5.47
N VAL A 235 0.92 25.22 -6.67
CA VAL A 235 -0.45 24.79 -7.01
C VAL A 235 -0.70 23.31 -6.67
N GLY A 236 0.31 22.45 -6.80
CA GLY A 236 0.24 21.04 -6.42
C GLY A 236 -0.13 20.77 -4.95
N ILE A 237 0.20 21.69 -4.04
CA ILE A 237 -0.10 21.52 -2.60
C ILE A 237 -1.61 21.52 -2.32
N LEU A 238 -2.43 22.10 -3.21
CA LEU A 238 -3.89 22.03 -3.14
C LEU A 238 -4.40 20.57 -3.12
N THR A 239 -3.71 19.66 -3.81
CA THR A 239 -4.07 18.23 -3.88
C THR A 239 -3.96 17.49 -2.55
N SER A 240 -3.21 18.07 -1.60
CA SER A 240 -2.94 17.52 -0.27
C SER A 240 -3.83 18.07 0.85
N ASN A 241 -4.84 18.88 0.51
CA ASN A 241 -5.85 19.35 1.47
C ASN A 241 -6.97 18.29 1.65
N HIS A 242 -7.79 18.44 2.69
CA HIS A 242 -9.01 17.65 2.93
C HIS A 242 -9.91 17.65 1.68
N ARG A 243 -10.50 16.50 1.33
CA ARG A 243 -11.07 16.28 -0.03
C ARG A 243 -12.22 17.22 -0.36
N ASN A 244 -13.03 17.63 0.61
CA ASN A 244 -14.09 18.63 0.39
C ASN A 244 -13.52 20.03 0.11
N THR A 245 -12.38 20.36 0.71
CA THR A 245 -11.67 21.63 0.50
C THR A 245 -10.97 21.62 -0.85
N TRP A 246 -10.27 20.54 -1.19
CA TRP A 246 -9.67 20.36 -2.51
C TRP A 246 -10.73 20.32 -3.63
N GLY A 247 -11.88 19.65 -3.45
CA GLY A 247 -12.95 19.66 -4.45
C GLY A 247 -13.49 21.06 -4.77
N LYS A 248 -13.61 21.93 -3.75
CA LYS A 248 -13.98 23.35 -3.94
C LYS A 248 -12.88 24.13 -4.68
N ALA A 249 -11.63 24.02 -4.24
CA ALA A 249 -10.49 24.71 -4.85
C ALA A 249 -10.20 24.23 -6.29
N TYR A 250 -10.34 22.92 -6.56
CA TYR A 250 -10.24 22.30 -7.88
C TYR A 250 -11.28 22.86 -8.85
N ASN A 251 -12.55 22.90 -8.44
CA ASN A 251 -13.64 23.47 -9.23
C ASN A 251 -13.47 24.97 -9.50
N ASN A 252 -12.72 25.69 -8.65
CA ASN A 252 -12.34 27.08 -8.93
C ASN A 252 -11.13 27.17 -9.89
N LEU A 253 -10.09 26.36 -9.66
CA LEU A 253 -8.87 26.28 -10.47
C LEU A 253 -9.19 26.04 -11.95
N ILE A 254 -10.07 25.08 -12.27
CA ILE A 254 -10.39 24.68 -13.65
C ILE A 254 -11.42 25.59 -14.36
N LYS A 255 -11.79 26.74 -13.79
CA LYS A 255 -12.60 27.75 -14.50
C LYS A 255 -11.79 28.43 -15.61
N ASP A 256 -10.54 28.75 -15.32
CA ASP A 256 -9.60 29.28 -16.31
C ASP A 256 -9.19 28.18 -17.31
N LYS A 257 -9.15 28.54 -18.59
CA LYS A 257 -8.87 27.61 -19.69
C LYS A 257 -7.45 27.01 -19.59
N THR A 258 -6.46 27.84 -19.31
CA THR A 258 -5.04 27.43 -19.19
C THR A 258 -4.85 26.48 -18.02
N ASN A 259 -5.44 26.81 -16.87
CA ASN A 259 -5.45 25.96 -15.67
C ASN A 259 -6.11 24.61 -15.95
N LYS A 260 -7.26 24.62 -16.63
CA LYS A 260 -8.00 23.40 -17.01
C LYS A 260 -7.20 22.51 -17.96
N GLU A 261 -6.50 23.11 -18.93
CA GLU A 261 -5.63 22.39 -19.87
C GLU A 261 -4.39 21.80 -19.16
N SER A 262 -3.73 22.58 -18.30
CA SER A 262 -2.63 22.11 -17.44
C SER A 262 -3.07 20.97 -16.50
N VAL A 263 -4.20 21.12 -15.80
CA VAL A 263 -4.77 20.06 -14.95
C VAL A 263 -5.08 18.81 -15.76
N ARG A 264 -5.67 18.94 -16.96
CA ARG A 264 -5.99 17.80 -17.83
C ARG A 264 -4.75 17.08 -18.33
N ALA A 265 -3.66 17.80 -18.61
CA ALA A 265 -2.38 17.19 -18.96
C ALA A 265 -1.77 16.40 -17.79
N ILE A 266 -1.80 16.95 -16.57
CA ILE A 266 -1.34 16.26 -15.35
C ILE A 266 -2.22 15.03 -15.05
N GLN A 267 -3.54 15.14 -15.23
CA GLN A 267 -4.48 14.02 -15.06
C GLN A 267 -4.26 12.93 -16.10
N LYS A 268 -3.98 13.28 -17.36
CA LYS A 268 -3.77 12.31 -18.45
C LYS A 268 -2.40 11.61 -18.46
N SER A 269 -1.34 12.21 -17.93
CA SER A 269 0.02 11.66 -18.09
C SER A 269 0.14 10.19 -17.66
N ILE A 270 1.03 9.41 -18.27
CA ILE A 270 1.28 8.02 -17.85
C ILE A 270 1.69 7.99 -16.39
N PHE A 271 2.59 8.92 -15.99
CA PHE A 271 3.01 9.15 -14.62
C PHE A 271 3.55 10.55 -14.34
N ILE A 272 4.10 10.78 -13.13
CA ILE A 272 4.69 12.04 -12.69
C ILE A 272 6.08 11.80 -12.09
N VAL A 273 7.11 12.50 -12.58
CA VAL A 273 8.45 12.50 -12.00
C VAL A 273 8.66 13.78 -11.19
N CYS A 274 9.05 13.65 -9.92
CA CYS A 274 9.32 14.78 -9.04
C CYS A 274 10.83 14.98 -8.88
N LEU A 275 11.37 16.04 -9.48
CA LEU A 275 12.75 16.47 -9.26
C LEU A 275 12.79 17.33 -8.00
N ASP A 276 13.24 16.75 -6.89
CA ASP A 276 13.13 17.36 -5.55
C ASP A 276 14.36 18.19 -5.17
N ALA A 277 14.10 19.31 -4.47
CA ALA A 277 15.17 20.08 -3.83
C ALA A 277 15.78 19.30 -2.66
N PRO A 278 17.10 19.43 -2.41
CA PRO A 278 17.76 18.76 -1.30
C PRO A 278 17.20 19.20 0.06
N LYS A 279 17.05 18.26 0.99
CA LYS A 279 16.76 18.54 2.40
C LYS A 279 18.04 18.94 3.15
N PRO A 280 17.93 19.61 4.31
CA PRO A 280 19.05 19.80 5.22
C PRO A 280 19.68 18.46 5.62
N ARG A 281 20.99 18.46 5.89
CA ARG A 281 21.65 17.29 6.48
C ARG A 281 21.10 17.02 7.88
N VAL A 282 21.01 15.74 8.22
CA VAL A 282 20.63 15.21 9.55
C VAL A 282 21.60 14.08 9.88
N SER A 283 21.57 13.55 11.11
CA SER A 283 22.30 12.32 11.45
C SER A 283 21.82 11.14 10.60
N ASP A 284 22.68 10.16 10.35
CA ASP A 284 22.33 8.98 9.54
C ASP A 284 21.20 8.14 10.16
N GLU A 285 21.08 8.16 11.49
CA GLU A 285 19.93 7.56 12.19
C GLU A 285 18.60 8.25 11.81
N MET A 286 18.58 9.59 11.78
CA MET A 286 17.39 10.36 11.42
C MET A 286 17.15 10.39 9.91
N TYR A 287 18.14 10.03 9.09
CA TYR A 287 18.08 10.11 7.62
C TYR A 287 16.88 9.33 7.07
N HIS A 288 16.74 8.06 7.45
CA HIS A 288 15.65 7.20 6.96
C HIS A 288 14.27 7.73 7.38
N ASN A 289 14.12 8.22 8.61
CA ASN A 289 12.89 8.86 9.11
C ASN A 289 12.51 10.07 8.25
N LYS A 290 13.48 10.95 7.95
CA LYS A 290 13.22 12.17 7.14
C LYS A 290 13.01 11.87 5.65
N VAL A 291 13.62 10.82 5.11
CA VAL A 291 13.35 10.35 3.73
C VAL A 291 11.95 9.73 3.62
N ALA A 292 11.53 8.90 4.58
CA ALA A 292 10.16 8.37 4.63
C ALA A 292 9.11 9.49 4.65
N ALA A 293 9.30 10.49 5.52
CA ALA A 293 8.49 11.70 5.56
C ALA A 293 8.48 12.48 4.22
N GLN A 294 9.63 12.58 3.54
CA GLN A 294 9.71 13.24 2.22
C GLN A 294 8.95 12.46 1.12
N MET A 295 8.97 11.12 1.14
CA MET A 295 8.23 10.31 0.17
C MET A 295 6.72 10.38 0.44
N LEU A 296 6.32 10.22 1.69
CA LEU A 296 4.92 10.21 2.12
C LEU A 296 4.23 11.57 1.90
N HIS A 297 4.89 12.69 2.21
CA HIS A 297 4.26 14.02 2.19
C HIS A 297 5.15 15.20 1.74
N GLY A 298 6.43 14.99 1.39
CA GLY A 298 7.37 16.06 0.98
C GLY A 298 7.97 16.87 2.15
N GLY A 299 7.49 16.64 3.37
CA GLY A 299 8.02 17.22 4.60
C GLY A 299 7.86 18.74 4.74
N GLY A 300 6.72 19.31 4.32
CA GLY A 300 6.29 20.67 4.67
C GLY A 300 6.22 21.65 3.48
N SER A 301 5.42 22.72 3.63
CA SER A 301 5.10 23.66 2.54
C SER A 301 6.27 24.51 2.04
N ARG A 302 7.33 24.66 2.85
CA ARG A 302 8.61 25.31 2.49
C ARG A 302 9.57 24.37 1.74
N TRP A 303 9.17 23.13 1.52
CA TRP A 303 9.96 22.07 0.91
C TRP A 303 9.16 21.39 -0.23
N ASN A 304 9.44 20.12 -0.49
CA ASN A 304 8.96 19.39 -1.65
C ASN A 304 7.46 19.03 -1.63
N SER A 305 6.68 19.41 -0.61
CA SER A 305 5.22 19.16 -0.56
C SER A 305 4.45 19.85 -1.69
N GLY A 306 4.92 21.00 -2.18
CA GLY A 306 4.39 21.67 -3.37
C GLY A 306 4.83 21.04 -4.70
N ASN A 307 5.91 20.24 -4.66
CA ASN A 307 6.56 19.60 -5.80
C ASN A 307 5.92 18.22 -6.07
N ARG A 308 4.59 18.15 -5.97
CA ARG A 308 3.79 16.93 -5.98
C ARG A 308 2.42 17.18 -6.58
N TRP A 309 1.98 16.23 -7.40
CA TRP A 309 0.57 15.95 -7.66
C TRP A 309 0.40 14.44 -7.46
N LYS A 310 -0.51 13.99 -6.59
CA LYS A 310 -0.54 12.58 -6.14
C LYS A 310 -1.08 11.65 -7.27
N LYS A 311 -0.24 10.72 -7.76
CA LYS A 311 -0.43 9.82 -8.94
C LYS A 311 0.52 8.59 -8.93
N THR A 312 0.62 7.82 -10.03
CA THR A 312 1.21 6.44 -10.15
C THR A 312 2.02 6.19 -11.49
N GLU A 313 2.84 5.11 -11.67
CA GLU A 313 4.21 5.18 -12.37
C GLU A 313 4.77 4.12 -13.43
N MET A 314 5.67 4.56 -14.39
CA MET A 314 6.72 3.88 -15.30
C MET A 314 6.38 3.31 -16.75
N VAL A 315 7.22 2.99 -17.81
CA VAL A 315 8.71 2.94 -18.23
C VAL A 315 9.04 3.44 -19.73
N ARG A 316 10.03 2.91 -20.55
CA ARG A 316 10.80 3.60 -21.70
C ARG A 316 11.61 2.80 -22.83
N THR A 317 12.32 3.53 -23.76
CA THR A 317 13.37 3.24 -24.85
C THR A 317 12.93 3.03 -26.34
N PRO A 318 13.58 3.53 -27.47
CA PRO A 318 14.86 4.28 -27.75
C PRO A 318 14.78 5.65 -28.59
N MET A 319 15.79 6.10 -29.41
CA MET A 319 16.04 7.56 -29.77
C MET A 319 16.02 8.06 -31.24
N ILE A 320 15.40 9.24 -31.43
CA ILE A 320 15.43 10.22 -32.57
C ILE A 320 15.49 11.68 -32.00
N PRO A 321 15.93 12.75 -32.72
CA PRO A 321 15.91 14.15 -32.22
C PRO A 321 14.54 14.65 -31.68
N LEU A 322 14.55 15.53 -30.66
CA LEU A 322 13.36 15.85 -29.84
C LEU A 322 12.98 17.33 -29.64
N PRO A 323 11.67 17.64 -29.55
CA PRO A 323 11.14 18.98 -29.27
C PRO A 323 11.37 19.44 -27.83
N MET A 324 11.09 20.72 -27.53
CA MET A 324 11.17 21.28 -26.19
C MET A 324 9.99 20.83 -25.30
N PRO A 325 10.20 20.33 -24.07
CA PRO A 325 9.12 19.97 -23.14
C PRO A 325 8.19 21.15 -22.81
N LEU A 326 6.87 20.95 -22.95
CA LEU A 326 5.89 22.03 -22.82
C LEU A 326 5.62 22.36 -21.35
N LYS A 327 5.99 23.57 -20.93
CA LYS A 327 5.74 24.09 -19.59
C LYS A 327 4.25 24.37 -19.35
N LEU A 328 3.66 23.64 -18.41
CA LEU A 328 2.29 23.83 -17.97
C LEU A 328 2.20 25.08 -17.09
N ARG A 329 1.35 26.02 -17.51
CA ARG A 329 1.17 27.32 -16.84
C ARG A 329 -0.06 27.29 -15.94
N PHE A 330 -0.02 28.08 -14.88
CA PHE A 330 -1.15 28.32 -14.00
C PHE A 330 -1.39 29.81 -13.81
N ASN A 331 -2.60 30.26 -14.14
CA ASN A 331 -3.10 31.60 -13.90
C ASN A 331 -3.62 31.65 -12.45
N ILE A 332 -2.96 32.44 -11.60
CA ILE A 332 -3.25 32.52 -10.16
C ILE A 332 -4.12 33.75 -9.88
N THR A 333 -5.36 33.53 -9.46
CA THR A 333 -6.25 34.58 -8.95
C THR A 333 -6.08 34.74 -7.43
N PRO A 334 -6.59 35.82 -6.81
CA PRO A 334 -6.57 36.00 -5.36
C PRO A 334 -7.23 34.84 -4.59
N GLU A 335 -8.27 34.22 -5.14
CA GLU A 335 -8.96 33.07 -4.54
C GLU A 335 -8.08 31.81 -4.60
N ILE A 336 -7.44 31.55 -5.74
CA ILE A 336 -6.51 30.43 -5.91
C ILE A 336 -5.32 30.60 -4.94
N LYS A 337 -4.77 31.82 -4.83
CA LYS A 337 -3.72 32.15 -3.86
C LYS A 337 -4.18 31.91 -2.41
N LYS A 338 -5.40 32.34 -2.06
CA LYS A 338 -6.01 32.12 -0.72
C LYS A 338 -6.19 30.63 -0.41
N ASP A 339 -6.59 29.81 -1.37
CA ASP A 339 -6.71 28.36 -1.19
C ASP A 339 -5.34 27.65 -1.13
N ILE A 340 -4.33 28.17 -1.83
CA ILE A 340 -2.94 27.71 -1.72
C ILE A 340 -2.40 27.98 -0.31
N GLU A 341 -2.60 29.17 0.28
CA GLU A 341 -2.15 29.44 1.66
C GLU A 341 -2.86 28.54 2.70
N LYS A 342 -4.18 28.31 2.57
CA LYS A 342 -4.88 27.32 3.41
C LYS A 342 -4.29 25.91 3.27
N ALA A 343 -3.94 25.49 2.05
CA ALA A 343 -3.33 24.19 1.81
C ALA A 343 -1.90 24.10 2.35
N LYS A 344 -1.12 25.19 2.32
CA LYS A 344 0.19 25.29 3.01
C LYS A 344 0.03 25.16 4.53
N GLN A 345 -0.95 25.84 5.13
CA GLN A 345 -1.27 25.72 6.57
C GLN A 345 -1.67 24.29 6.95
N ASN A 346 -2.65 23.70 6.26
CA ASN A 346 -3.09 22.31 6.50
C ASN A 346 -1.94 21.30 6.33
N MET A 347 -1.11 21.45 5.28
CA MET A 347 0.06 20.60 5.09
C MET A 347 1.05 20.74 6.23
N ASN A 348 1.36 21.95 6.70
CA ASN A 348 2.29 22.12 7.81
C ASN A 348 1.77 21.49 9.11
N ILE A 349 0.48 21.66 9.44
CA ILE A 349 -0.14 21.01 10.61
C ILE A 349 0.06 19.49 10.54
N MET A 350 -0.41 18.83 9.46
CA MET A 350 -0.25 17.37 9.31
C MET A 350 1.21 16.89 9.37
N VAL A 351 2.17 17.72 8.95
CA VAL A 351 3.61 17.41 8.98
C VAL A 351 4.22 17.58 10.38
N HIS A 352 3.59 18.35 11.26
CA HIS A 352 3.91 18.37 12.68
C HIS A 352 3.17 17.26 13.45
N GLU A 353 1.96 16.88 13.04
CA GLU A 353 1.22 15.77 13.67
C GLU A 353 1.85 14.40 13.45
N LEU A 354 2.41 14.11 12.28
CA LEU A 354 2.89 12.75 11.97
C LEU A 354 4.28 12.45 12.56
N ASP A 355 4.34 11.53 13.53
CA ASP A 355 5.58 10.85 13.93
C ASP A 355 5.91 9.72 12.94
N VAL A 356 7.20 9.55 12.64
CA VAL A 356 7.71 8.59 11.66
C VAL A 356 9.06 8.04 12.11
N ARG A 357 9.09 6.75 12.48
CA ARG A 357 10.31 5.99 12.77
C ARG A 357 10.51 4.90 11.72
N VAL A 358 11.65 4.93 11.05
CA VAL A 358 12.17 3.79 10.30
C VAL A 358 13.16 3.06 11.19
N LEU A 359 12.97 1.76 11.32
CA LEU A 359 13.85 0.82 12.01
C LEU A 359 14.39 -0.17 10.98
N ASN A 360 15.72 -0.26 10.86
CA ASN A 360 16.37 -1.34 10.11
C ASN A 360 16.83 -2.37 11.14
N PHE A 361 16.05 -3.45 11.29
CA PHE A 361 16.32 -4.52 12.24
C PHE A 361 17.35 -5.47 11.62
N THR A 362 18.62 -5.31 11.98
CA THR A 362 19.77 -6.00 11.36
C THR A 362 20.20 -7.29 12.06
N HIS A 363 19.56 -7.65 13.18
CA HIS A 363 19.94 -8.82 13.99
C HIS A 363 19.62 -10.16 13.32
N TYR A 364 18.53 -10.22 12.56
CA TYR A 364 18.17 -11.33 11.67
C TYR A 364 17.05 -10.94 10.70
N GLY A 365 16.87 -11.77 9.68
CA GLY A 365 15.74 -11.69 8.75
C GLY A 365 14.94 -13.00 8.70
N ARG A 366 14.16 -13.18 7.64
CA ARG A 366 13.21 -14.30 7.50
C ARG A 366 13.83 -15.71 7.53
N LYS A 367 15.17 -15.84 7.46
CA LYS A 367 15.88 -17.12 7.69
C LYS A 367 15.69 -17.66 9.11
N PHE A 368 15.72 -16.82 10.15
CA PHE A 368 15.64 -17.26 11.55
C PHE A 368 14.31 -17.94 11.93
N PRO A 369 13.13 -17.36 11.67
CA PRO A 369 11.87 -18.07 11.92
C PRO A 369 11.72 -19.31 11.02
N ARG A 370 12.26 -19.29 9.79
CA ARG A 370 12.25 -20.47 8.89
C ARG A 370 13.09 -21.64 9.41
N SER A 371 14.23 -21.42 10.07
CA SER A 371 15.00 -22.54 10.65
C SER A 371 14.24 -23.24 11.79
N HIS A 372 13.38 -22.50 12.49
CA HIS A 372 12.44 -23.01 13.49
C HIS A 372 11.10 -23.49 12.88
N LYS A 373 10.99 -23.57 11.55
CA LYS A 373 9.78 -23.96 10.78
C LYS A 373 8.56 -23.02 10.96
N LEU A 374 8.77 -21.85 11.57
CA LEU A 374 7.75 -20.83 11.82
C LEU A 374 7.52 -19.94 10.59
N SER A 375 6.33 -19.34 10.48
CA SER A 375 6.06 -18.33 9.45
C SER A 375 6.72 -17.01 9.84
N PRO A 376 7.61 -16.42 9.00
CA PRO A 376 8.28 -15.16 9.32
C PRO A 376 7.32 -14.00 9.57
N ASP A 377 6.20 -14.01 8.86
CA ASP A 377 5.19 -12.96 8.90
C ASP A 377 4.40 -12.99 10.20
N ALA A 378 3.87 -14.17 10.57
CA ALA A 378 3.21 -14.40 11.85
C ALA A 378 4.17 -14.17 13.03
N PHE A 379 5.45 -14.53 12.90
CA PHE A 379 6.45 -14.23 13.93
C PHE A 379 6.59 -12.72 14.18
N ILE A 380 6.61 -11.90 13.11
CA ILE A 380 6.64 -10.44 13.21
C ILE A 380 5.34 -9.88 13.81
N GLN A 381 4.18 -10.40 13.40
CA GLN A 381 2.88 -9.97 13.92
C GLN A 381 2.74 -10.26 15.42
N ILE A 382 3.15 -11.45 15.88
CA ILE A 382 3.15 -11.79 17.30
C ILE A 382 4.19 -10.99 18.09
N ALA A 383 5.35 -10.66 17.51
CA ALA A 383 6.29 -9.72 18.12
C ALA A 383 5.71 -8.31 18.27
N LEU A 384 4.90 -7.84 17.30
CA LEU A 384 4.20 -6.56 17.40
C LEU A 384 3.08 -6.58 18.46
N GLN A 385 2.36 -7.69 18.62
CA GLN A 385 1.43 -7.86 19.75
C GLN A 385 2.17 -7.77 21.10
N LEU A 386 3.34 -8.41 21.22
CA LEU A 386 4.18 -8.37 22.42
C LEU A 386 4.71 -6.95 22.70
N ALA A 387 5.16 -6.24 21.68
CA ALA A 387 5.61 -4.85 21.79
C ALA A 387 4.49 -3.93 22.31
N TYR A 388 3.29 -4.05 21.74
CA TYR A 388 2.11 -3.29 22.18
C TYR A 388 1.72 -3.65 23.62
N TYR A 389 1.67 -4.95 23.96
CA TYR A 389 1.32 -5.39 25.31
C TYR A 389 2.34 -4.91 26.36
N ARG A 390 3.63 -4.85 26.02
CA ARG A 390 4.67 -4.30 26.90
C ARG A 390 4.52 -2.80 27.15
N MET A 391 4.04 -2.04 26.16
CA MET A 391 3.79 -0.60 26.29
C MET A 391 2.51 -0.29 27.08
N TYR A 392 1.42 -1.01 26.81
CA TYR A 392 0.08 -0.63 27.26
C TYR A 392 -0.56 -1.58 28.28
N GLN A 393 0.07 -2.73 28.58
CA GLN A 393 -0.43 -3.78 29.47
C GLN A 393 -1.82 -4.35 29.08
N THR A 394 -2.22 -4.10 27.83
CA THR A 394 -3.44 -4.59 27.19
C THR A 394 -3.15 -4.88 25.71
N CYS A 395 -4.08 -5.55 25.02
CA CYS A 395 -4.06 -5.66 23.56
C CYS A 395 -5.02 -4.63 22.94
N CYS A 396 -5.09 -4.58 21.61
CA CYS A 396 -5.95 -3.65 20.88
C CYS A 396 -6.42 -4.27 19.55
N PRO A 397 -7.45 -3.71 18.89
CA PRO A 397 -7.88 -4.19 17.58
C PRO A 397 -6.75 -4.03 16.55
N THR A 398 -6.15 -5.15 16.12
CA THR A 398 -5.10 -5.17 15.09
C THR A 398 -5.64 -5.67 13.75
N SER A 399 -5.35 -4.96 12.67
CA SER A 399 -5.64 -5.37 11.29
C SER A 399 -4.37 -5.45 10.44
N GLU A 400 -4.09 -6.63 9.91
CA GLU A 400 -3.11 -6.88 8.85
C GLU A 400 -3.78 -6.98 7.47
N SER A 401 -3.12 -6.45 6.43
CA SER A 401 -3.61 -6.46 5.05
C SER A 401 -3.37 -7.80 4.31
N ALA A 402 -4.39 -8.65 4.20
CA ALA A 402 -4.36 -9.84 3.36
C ALA A 402 -4.65 -9.53 1.87
N SER A 403 -3.97 -10.24 0.96
CA SER A 403 -4.25 -10.17 -0.49
C SER A 403 -5.39 -11.09 -0.90
N LEU A 404 -6.44 -10.54 -1.51
CA LEU A 404 -7.52 -11.32 -2.15
C LEU A 404 -7.26 -11.63 -3.63
N ARG A 405 -6.04 -11.38 -4.15
CA ARG A 405 -5.74 -11.51 -5.59
C ARG A 405 -5.90 -12.93 -6.15
N MET A 406 -6.13 -13.96 -5.34
CA MET A 406 -6.54 -15.29 -5.80
C MET A 406 -7.95 -15.31 -6.44
N PHE A 407 -8.71 -14.22 -6.33
CA PHE A 407 -10.04 -14.04 -6.90
C PHE A 407 -10.08 -12.92 -7.95
N LYS A 408 -11.02 -13.00 -8.90
CA LYS A 408 -11.23 -11.98 -9.94
C LYS A 408 -11.53 -10.61 -9.30
N LEU A 409 -10.84 -9.57 -9.77
CA LEU A 409 -10.82 -8.20 -9.20
C LEU A 409 -10.47 -8.12 -7.68
N GLY A 410 -9.86 -9.17 -7.11
CA GLY A 410 -9.51 -9.23 -5.70
C GLY A 410 -8.57 -8.12 -5.25
N ARG A 411 -8.97 -7.37 -4.21
CA ARG A 411 -8.18 -6.33 -3.54
C ARG A 411 -7.59 -6.87 -2.23
N THR A 412 -8.13 -6.47 -1.08
CA THR A 412 -7.64 -6.87 0.24
C THR A 412 -8.75 -7.32 1.18
N GLU A 413 -8.37 -8.13 2.16
CA GLU A 413 -9.15 -8.51 3.34
C GLU A 413 -8.33 -8.18 4.61
N ALA A 414 -8.95 -8.16 5.79
CA ALA A 414 -8.22 -8.04 7.06
C ALA A 414 -7.88 -9.43 7.65
N ILE A 415 -6.66 -9.56 8.16
CA ILE A 415 -6.26 -10.56 9.15
C ILE A 415 -6.31 -9.87 10.51
N ARG A 416 -6.93 -10.51 11.49
CA ARG A 416 -6.95 -10.03 12.87
C ARG A 416 -5.84 -10.74 13.65
N SER A 417 -4.76 -10.00 13.89
CA SER A 417 -3.55 -10.49 14.56
C SER A 417 -3.71 -10.66 16.07
N THR A 418 -4.72 -9.98 16.64
CA THR A 418 -5.06 -10.05 18.06
C THR A 418 -6.07 -11.17 18.26
N THR A 419 -5.65 -12.20 18.99
CA THR A 419 -6.44 -13.39 19.29
C THR A 419 -6.29 -13.77 20.77
N THR A 420 -7.12 -14.70 21.24
CA THR A 420 -7.02 -15.23 22.61
C THR A 420 -5.63 -15.85 22.85
N GLU A 421 -5.05 -16.53 21.85
CA GLU A 421 -3.72 -17.13 21.91
C GLU A 421 -2.60 -16.09 21.88
N SER A 422 -2.72 -15.03 21.06
CA SER A 422 -1.73 -13.94 21.09
C SER A 422 -1.72 -13.26 22.46
N LEU A 423 -2.89 -12.99 23.04
CA LEU A 423 -3.01 -12.38 24.38
C LEU A 423 -2.48 -13.31 25.49
N GLN A 424 -2.68 -14.62 25.39
CA GLN A 424 -2.08 -15.60 26.30
C GLN A 424 -0.55 -15.59 26.21
N PHE A 425 0.02 -15.59 25.00
CA PHE A 425 1.47 -15.47 24.80
C PHE A 425 2.01 -14.16 25.36
N THR A 426 1.41 -13.00 25.05
CA THR A 426 1.96 -11.71 25.51
C THR A 426 1.88 -11.55 27.02
N ARG A 427 0.83 -12.06 27.67
CA ARG A 427 0.74 -12.17 29.13
C ARG A 427 1.83 -13.06 29.71
N ALA A 428 1.94 -14.30 29.24
CA ALA A 428 2.95 -15.24 29.73
C ALA A 428 4.38 -14.72 29.51
N MET A 429 4.64 -13.99 28.42
CA MET A 429 5.95 -13.39 28.12
C MET A 429 6.23 -12.10 28.90
N TYR A 430 5.20 -11.43 29.42
CA TYR A 430 5.32 -10.30 30.36
C TYR A 430 5.53 -10.77 31.81
N GLU A 431 5.00 -11.94 32.19
CA GLU A 431 5.16 -12.55 33.51
C GLU A 431 6.57 -13.20 33.69
N PRO A 432 7.41 -12.72 34.63
CA PRO A 432 8.75 -13.30 34.84
C PRO A 432 8.72 -14.73 35.38
N SER A 433 7.70 -15.07 36.19
CA SER A 433 7.51 -16.36 36.85
C SER A 433 7.17 -17.52 35.91
N LYS A 434 6.69 -17.23 34.70
CA LYS A 434 6.25 -18.24 33.73
C LYS A 434 7.44 -19.00 33.11
N PRO A 435 7.46 -20.35 33.09
CA PRO A 435 8.54 -21.12 32.49
C PRO A 435 8.75 -20.85 31.00
N ASN A 436 9.99 -20.90 30.53
CA ASN A 436 10.32 -20.65 29.12
C ASN A 436 9.74 -21.71 28.18
N SER A 437 9.50 -22.94 28.66
CA SER A 437 8.75 -23.98 27.92
C SER A 437 7.28 -23.59 27.70
N GLU A 438 6.60 -23.04 28.71
CA GLU A 438 5.22 -22.55 28.59
C GLU A 438 5.15 -21.33 27.64
N LYS A 439 6.07 -20.37 27.80
CA LYS A 439 6.22 -19.21 26.91
C LYS A 439 6.42 -19.61 25.45
N ALA A 440 7.30 -20.59 25.17
CA ALA A 440 7.56 -21.06 23.81
C ALA A 440 6.36 -21.82 23.21
N MET A 441 5.69 -22.68 23.98
CA MET A 441 4.47 -23.36 23.54
C MET A 441 3.36 -22.37 23.15
N LEU A 442 3.16 -21.31 23.95
CA LEU A 442 2.20 -20.25 23.66
C LEU A 442 2.61 -19.42 22.44
N LEU A 443 3.91 -19.14 22.25
CA LEU A 443 4.42 -18.47 21.05
C LEU A 443 4.15 -19.29 19.78
N GLU A 444 4.44 -20.60 19.79
CA GLU A 444 4.17 -21.48 18.65
C GLU A 444 2.66 -21.56 18.34
N MET A 445 1.80 -21.62 19.37
CA MET A 445 0.34 -21.61 19.19
C MET A 445 -0.15 -20.28 18.58
N ALA A 446 0.30 -19.14 19.09
CA ALA A 446 -0.08 -17.83 18.56
C ALA A 446 0.37 -17.65 17.09
N ILE A 447 1.60 -18.07 16.76
CA ILE A 447 2.11 -18.06 15.38
C ILE A 447 1.32 -19.01 14.47
N LYS A 448 0.89 -20.18 14.98
CA LYS A 448 0.05 -21.13 14.25
C LYS A 448 -1.33 -20.52 13.96
N VAL A 449 -2.02 -19.97 14.97
CA VAL A 449 -3.35 -19.37 14.80
C VAL A 449 -3.30 -18.16 13.87
N HIS A 450 -2.29 -17.28 13.99
CA HIS A 450 -2.09 -16.19 13.04
C HIS A 450 -1.93 -16.71 11.61
N ARG A 451 -1.09 -17.74 11.39
CA ARG A 451 -0.93 -18.38 10.07
C ARG A 451 -2.23 -19.00 9.54
N GLU A 452 -3.08 -19.55 10.40
CA GLU A 452 -4.40 -20.06 10.03
C GLU A 452 -5.37 -18.91 9.67
N HIS A 453 -5.31 -17.78 10.39
CA HIS A 453 -6.01 -16.54 10.03
C HIS A 453 -5.53 -15.98 8.67
N THR A 454 -4.22 -15.93 8.42
CA THR A 454 -3.65 -15.59 7.11
C THR A 454 -4.20 -16.49 6.00
N HIS A 455 -4.20 -17.81 6.22
CA HIS A 455 -4.69 -18.78 5.26
C HIS A 455 -6.19 -18.63 4.97
N MET A 456 -7.02 -18.34 5.98
CA MET A 456 -8.44 -18.05 5.81
C MET A 456 -8.67 -16.75 5.04
N ALA A 457 -7.93 -15.69 5.34
CA ALA A 457 -8.10 -14.39 4.70
C ALA A 457 -7.77 -14.44 3.19
N ILE A 458 -6.64 -15.03 2.79
CA ILE A 458 -6.29 -15.15 1.35
C ILE A 458 -7.23 -16.07 0.56
N HIS A 459 -7.95 -16.97 1.24
CA HIS A 459 -9.02 -17.80 0.66
C HIS A 459 -10.43 -17.18 0.77
N GLY A 460 -10.54 -15.90 1.18
CA GLY A 460 -11.82 -15.20 1.25
C GLY A 460 -12.77 -15.75 2.33
N GLN A 461 -12.23 -16.23 3.45
CA GLN A 461 -12.97 -16.85 4.57
C GLN A 461 -12.88 -16.06 5.89
N ALA A 462 -12.19 -14.92 5.91
CA ALA A 462 -12.22 -13.99 7.05
C ALA A 462 -13.55 -13.21 7.09
N ILE A 463 -13.68 -12.30 8.07
CA ILE A 463 -14.97 -11.70 8.44
C ILE A 463 -15.18 -10.26 7.93
N ASP A 464 -14.12 -9.48 7.79
CA ASP A 464 -14.23 -8.01 7.66
C ASP A 464 -14.87 -7.55 6.35
N ARG A 465 -14.49 -8.09 5.18
CA ARG A 465 -15.24 -7.78 3.94
C ARG A 465 -16.65 -8.34 3.97
N HIS A 466 -16.90 -9.45 4.67
CA HIS A 466 -18.25 -10.02 4.75
C HIS A 466 -19.19 -9.16 5.61
N LEU A 467 -18.74 -8.74 6.80
CA LEU A 467 -19.47 -7.82 7.66
C LEU A 467 -19.71 -6.47 6.96
N LEU A 468 -18.71 -5.94 6.23
CA LEU A 468 -18.90 -4.78 5.35
C LEU A 468 -19.96 -5.06 4.27
N GLY A 469 -19.91 -6.20 3.60
CA GLY A 469 -20.90 -6.59 2.58
C GLY A 469 -22.32 -6.60 3.12
N LEU A 470 -22.55 -7.25 4.27
CA LEU A 470 -23.85 -7.28 4.95
C LEU A 470 -24.31 -5.89 5.40
N LYS A 471 -23.38 -5.04 5.89
CA LYS A 471 -23.64 -3.63 6.24
C LYS A 471 -24.01 -2.78 5.02
N MET A 472 -23.37 -3.00 3.87
CA MET A 472 -23.70 -2.29 2.63
C MET A 472 -25.01 -2.78 2.00
N VAL A 473 -25.33 -4.08 2.05
CA VAL A 473 -26.67 -4.58 1.69
C VAL A 473 -27.73 -3.95 2.60
N ALA A 474 -27.49 -3.84 3.92
CA ALA A 474 -28.45 -3.21 4.82
C ALA A 474 -28.74 -1.74 4.47
N ILE A 475 -27.74 -1.01 3.97
CA ILE A 475 -27.88 0.38 3.49
C ILE A 475 -28.59 0.46 2.12
N GLU A 476 -28.56 -0.60 1.31
CA GLU A 476 -29.29 -0.70 0.03
C GLU A 476 -30.74 -1.23 0.19
N ASP A 477 -30.98 -2.20 1.07
CA ASP A 477 -32.23 -2.96 1.21
C ASP A 477 -33.14 -2.52 2.40
N LEU A 478 -32.64 -1.80 3.42
CA LEU A 478 -33.38 -1.51 4.68
C LEU A 478 -33.49 -0.02 5.01
N THR A 479 -34.51 0.32 5.83
CA THR A 479 -34.75 1.69 6.35
C THR A 479 -33.92 2.04 7.58
N SER A 480 -33.43 1.03 8.31
CA SER A 480 -32.61 1.17 9.52
C SER A 480 -31.47 0.17 9.50
N LEU A 481 -30.37 0.52 10.16
CA LEU A 481 -29.20 -0.34 10.23
C LEU A 481 -29.38 -1.43 11.31
N PRO A 482 -29.04 -2.71 11.05
CA PRO A 482 -29.07 -3.76 12.06
C PRO A 482 -28.20 -3.43 13.27
N GLU A 483 -28.69 -3.74 14.48
CA GLU A 483 -28.08 -3.33 15.75
C GLU A 483 -26.65 -3.86 15.95
N ILE A 484 -26.32 -5.05 15.43
CA ILE A 484 -24.96 -5.60 15.36
C ILE A 484 -23.93 -4.64 14.71
N PHE A 485 -24.36 -3.70 13.86
CA PHE A 485 -23.49 -2.70 13.22
C PHE A 485 -23.49 -1.32 13.90
N MET A 486 -24.22 -1.20 15.02
CA MET A 486 -24.32 -0.05 15.92
C MET A 486 -23.81 -0.35 17.33
N ASP A 487 -23.67 -1.64 17.69
CA ASP A 487 -23.11 -2.16 18.93
C ASP A 487 -21.69 -1.65 19.23
N THR A 488 -21.39 -1.40 20.50
CA THR A 488 -20.08 -0.91 20.98
C THR A 488 -18.95 -1.82 20.51
N SER A 489 -19.16 -3.14 20.58
CA SER A 489 -18.19 -4.13 20.15
C SER A 489 -17.89 -4.08 18.66
N PHE A 490 -18.83 -3.61 17.82
CA PHE A 490 -18.56 -3.39 16.39
C PHE A 490 -17.72 -2.14 16.16
N ALA A 491 -17.93 -1.10 16.97
CA ALA A 491 -17.07 0.08 16.99
C ALA A 491 -15.65 -0.29 17.41
N VAL A 492 -15.48 -0.96 18.56
CA VAL A 492 -14.18 -1.47 19.06
C VAL A 492 -13.51 -2.36 18.01
N ALA A 493 -14.20 -3.37 17.49
CA ALA A 493 -13.63 -4.26 16.49
C ALA A 493 -13.20 -3.56 15.17
N SER A 494 -13.73 -2.38 14.87
CA SER A 494 -13.40 -1.60 13.66
C SER A 494 -12.34 -0.51 13.90
N HIS A 495 -12.00 -0.23 15.16
CA HIS A 495 -11.12 0.86 15.57
C HIS A 495 -9.67 0.38 15.66
N PHE A 496 -9.00 0.27 14.51
CA PHE A 496 -7.69 -0.38 14.43
C PHE A 496 -6.54 0.49 14.98
N ASN A 497 -6.29 0.43 16.30
CA ASN A 497 -5.12 1.04 16.95
C ASN A 497 -3.78 0.52 16.37
N LEU A 498 -3.75 -0.71 15.83
CA LEU A 498 -2.66 -1.20 15.00
C LEU A 498 -3.15 -1.54 13.60
N PHE A 499 -2.81 -0.72 12.60
CA PHE A 499 -3.00 -1.05 11.20
C PHE A 499 -1.66 -1.45 10.56
N THR A 500 -1.60 -2.63 9.95
CA THR A 500 -0.34 -3.25 9.54
C THR A 500 -0.36 -3.80 8.11
N SER A 501 0.82 -3.92 7.51
CA SER A 501 0.99 -4.58 6.21
C SER A 501 2.42 -5.07 5.97
N GLN A 502 2.56 -6.35 5.59
CA GLN A 502 3.76 -6.83 4.94
C GLN A 502 3.82 -6.30 3.49
N VAL A 503 4.98 -5.78 3.10
CA VAL A 503 5.31 -5.44 1.70
C VAL A 503 6.62 -6.14 1.33
N GLY A 504 6.53 -7.45 1.13
CA GLY A 504 7.67 -8.29 0.77
C GLY A 504 8.21 -7.95 -0.63
N SER A 505 9.46 -7.47 -0.70
CA SER A 505 10.13 -7.05 -1.92
C SER A 505 11.43 -7.83 -2.17
N LYS A 506 11.94 -7.77 -3.40
CA LYS A 506 13.33 -8.15 -3.71
C LYS A 506 14.30 -6.96 -3.64
N THR A 507 13.77 -5.74 -3.73
CA THR A 507 14.52 -4.52 -3.48
C THR A 507 14.57 -4.27 -1.99
N ASP A 508 15.71 -3.79 -1.49
CA ASP A 508 15.88 -3.40 -0.09
C ASP A 508 15.18 -2.05 0.18
N CYS A 509 13.86 -2.08 0.25
CA CYS A 509 12.99 -0.92 0.40
C CYS A 509 12.04 -1.09 1.60
N VAL A 510 11.36 0.00 1.97
CA VAL A 510 10.26 -0.03 2.95
C VAL A 510 9.14 0.91 2.52
N MET A 511 7.89 0.46 2.65
CA MET A 511 6.71 1.30 2.46
C MET A 511 6.30 1.93 3.80
N CYS A 512 5.63 3.08 3.79
CA CYS A 512 5.11 3.74 4.98
C CYS A 512 3.75 4.38 4.69
N PHE A 513 2.89 4.44 5.72
CA PHE A 513 1.58 5.09 5.71
C PHE A 513 1.30 5.63 7.12
N GLY A 514 0.40 6.61 7.25
CA GLY A 514 -0.04 7.09 8.56
C GLY A 514 -0.99 6.10 9.26
N PRO A 515 -1.26 6.27 10.56
CA PRO A 515 -2.27 5.48 11.27
C PRO A 515 -3.68 5.61 10.69
N MET A 516 -4.52 4.60 10.93
CA MET A 516 -5.95 4.60 10.53
C MET A 516 -6.85 5.36 11.52
N VAL A 517 -6.43 5.48 12.78
CA VAL A 517 -7.14 6.15 13.88
C VAL A 517 -6.19 7.15 14.59
N PRO A 518 -6.69 8.19 15.27
CA PRO A 518 -5.83 9.21 15.91
C PRO A 518 -4.92 8.65 17.00
N ASP A 519 -5.42 7.64 17.71
CA ASP A 519 -4.87 6.96 18.88
C ASP A 519 -4.19 5.63 18.51
N GLY A 520 -3.55 5.57 17.35
CA GLY A 520 -2.99 4.33 16.81
C GLY A 520 -1.74 4.50 15.97
N TYR A 521 -1.31 3.39 15.38
CA TYR A 521 -0.09 3.27 14.60
C TYR A 521 -0.32 2.73 13.19
N GLY A 522 0.49 3.19 12.25
CA GLY A 522 0.71 2.52 10.96
C GLY A 522 2.03 1.76 10.99
N VAL A 523 2.01 0.43 10.86
CA VAL A 523 3.23 -0.41 10.90
C VAL A 523 3.38 -1.20 9.59
N CYS A 524 4.39 -0.85 8.80
CA CYS A 524 4.68 -1.52 7.54
C CYS A 524 6.07 -2.15 7.56
N TYR A 525 6.23 -3.34 6.96
CA TYR A 525 7.51 -4.05 7.00
C TYR A 525 7.85 -4.86 5.75
N ASN A 526 9.14 -5.01 5.47
CA ASN A 526 9.69 -5.82 4.38
C ASN A 526 10.73 -6.80 4.94
N PRO A 527 10.38 -8.08 5.16
CA PRO A 527 11.31 -9.09 5.66
C PRO A 527 12.27 -9.54 4.56
N MET A 528 13.53 -9.12 4.69
CA MET A 528 14.64 -9.59 3.85
C MET A 528 15.18 -10.92 4.41
N ASP A 529 16.24 -11.48 3.84
CA ASP A 529 16.77 -12.77 4.30
C ASP A 529 17.48 -12.70 5.65
N ASP A 530 18.26 -11.64 5.88
CA ASP A 530 19.14 -11.46 7.04
C ASP A 530 18.83 -10.20 7.87
N HIS A 531 17.90 -9.35 7.41
CA HIS A 531 17.38 -8.18 8.13
C HIS A 531 15.88 -7.97 7.88
N ILE A 532 15.26 -7.01 8.57
CA ILE A 532 13.87 -6.59 8.35
C ILE A 532 13.80 -5.06 8.36
N ASN A 533 13.28 -4.45 7.29
CA ASN A 533 12.98 -3.01 7.30
C ASN A 533 11.57 -2.80 7.86
N PHE A 534 11.44 -1.94 8.88
CA PHE A 534 10.18 -1.48 9.47
C PHE A 534 10.00 0.02 9.26
N ALA A 535 8.77 0.45 9.03
CA ALA A 535 8.34 1.84 9.18
C ALA A 535 7.11 1.89 10.10
N VAL A 536 7.27 2.57 11.23
CA VAL A 536 6.25 2.82 12.24
C VAL A 536 5.86 4.30 12.18
N THR A 537 4.57 4.59 12.24
CA THR A 537 4.04 5.96 12.32
C THR A 537 3.02 6.09 13.44
N ALA A 538 2.87 7.29 13.99
CA ALA A 538 1.92 7.66 15.04
C ALA A 538 1.47 9.12 14.86
N PHE A 539 0.54 9.61 15.68
CA PHE A 539 0.14 11.02 15.69
C PHE A 539 0.51 11.69 17.02
N ASN A 540 1.29 12.78 16.96
CA ASN A 540 1.73 13.56 18.11
C ASN A 540 0.58 14.21 18.90
N SER A 541 -0.64 14.27 18.33
CA SER A 541 -1.87 14.65 19.02
C SER A 541 -2.36 13.65 20.09
N CYS A 542 -1.80 12.44 20.13
CA CYS A 542 -2.12 11.41 21.12
C CYS A 542 -0.86 11.10 21.94
N GLU A 543 -0.81 11.62 23.18
CA GLU A 543 0.34 11.54 24.08
C GLU A 543 0.71 10.09 24.46
N GLU A 544 -0.28 9.19 24.37
CA GLU A 544 -0.15 7.76 24.56
C GLU A 544 0.61 7.07 23.43
N THR A 545 0.67 7.64 22.22
CA THR A 545 1.34 7.05 21.05
C THR A 545 2.73 7.65 20.79
N ASN A 546 3.68 6.79 20.39
CA ASN A 546 5.03 7.24 20.00
C ASN A 546 5.72 6.20 19.12
N ALA A 547 5.99 6.53 17.85
CA ALA A 547 6.53 5.58 16.89
C ALA A 547 7.95 5.12 17.24
N THR A 548 8.71 5.96 17.96
CA THR A 548 10.06 5.62 18.44
C THR A 548 10.00 4.58 19.57
N LYS A 549 9.16 4.80 20.59
CA LYS A 549 8.94 3.80 21.68
C LYS A 549 8.46 2.46 21.12
N LEU A 550 7.43 2.44 20.26
CA LEU A 550 6.93 1.19 19.69
C LEU A 550 7.97 0.45 18.84
N SER A 551 8.84 1.19 18.13
CA SER A 551 9.96 0.58 17.40
C SER A 551 10.99 -0.08 18.33
N MET A 552 11.30 0.54 19.48
CA MET A 552 12.20 -0.07 20.48
C MET A 552 11.58 -1.34 21.08
N PHE A 553 10.34 -1.27 21.56
CA PHE A 553 9.64 -2.43 22.11
C PHE A 553 9.43 -3.57 21.09
N LEU A 554 9.37 -3.25 19.79
CA LEU A 554 9.34 -4.22 18.69
C LEU A 554 10.70 -4.88 18.45
N GLU A 555 11.79 -4.13 18.50
CA GLU A 555 13.15 -4.65 18.43
C GLU A 555 13.44 -5.59 19.62
N ASP A 556 13.10 -5.16 20.84
CA ASP A 556 13.20 -5.98 22.06
C ASP A 556 12.34 -7.25 21.97
N ALA A 557 11.08 -7.14 21.53
CA ALA A 557 10.18 -8.28 21.36
C ALA A 557 10.73 -9.32 20.36
N LEU A 558 11.29 -8.86 19.22
CA LEU A 558 11.93 -9.71 18.22
C LEU A 558 13.19 -10.40 18.77
N LEU A 559 14.00 -9.71 19.58
CA LEU A 559 15.20 -10.26 20.20
C LEU A 559 14.88 -11.27 21.31
N ASP A 560 13.88 -10.99 22.14
CA ASP A 560 13.43 -11.88 23.21
C ASP A 560 12.76 -13.14 22.66
N MET A 561 11.92 -13.02 21.63
CA MET A 561 11.32 -14.17 20.96
C MET A 561 12.38 -15.05 20.26
N LYS A 562 13.45 -14.45 19.71
CA LYS A 562 14.61 -15.22 19.23
C LYS A 562 15.29 -15.97 20.37
N THR A 563 15.60 -15.28 21.47
CA THR A 563 16.30 -15.82 22.63
C THR A 563 15.52 -16.98 23.27
N LEU A 564 14.19 -16.85 23.37
CA LEU A 564 13.28 -17.88 23.85
C LEU A 564 13.37 -19.17 23.04
N MET A 565 13.26 -19.08 21.70
CA MET A 565 13.34 -20.24 20.81
C MET A 565 14.73 -20.90 20.86
N GLU A 566 15.81 -20.11 20.93
CA GLU A 566 17.18 -20.62 21.02
C GLU A 566 17.48 -21.30 22.36
N GLN A 567 16.84 -20.89 23.47
CA GLN A 567 16.95 -21.54 24.77
C GLN A 567 16.20 -22.88 24.81
N VAL A 568 14.93 -22.90 24.38
CA VAL A 568 14.12 -24.14 24.40
C VAL A 568 14.66 -25.18 23.42
N SER A 569 15.19 -24.76 22.27
CA SER A 569 15.87 -25.66 21.33
C SER A 569 17.10 -26.33 21.94
N LYS A 570 17.88 -25.61 22.78
CA LYS A 570 19.04 -26.16 23.49
C LYS A 570 18.69 -27.05 24.68
N ALA A 571 17.49 -26.91 25.25
CA ALA A 571 16.98 -27.77 26.31
C ALA A 571 16.28 -29.04 25.79
N SER A 572 16.21 -29.20 24.46
CA SER A 572 15.56 -30.33 23.77
C SER A 572 16.57 -31.26 23.06
N VAL A 573 17.86 -31.12 23.40
CA VAL A 573 19.03 -31.84 22.85
C VAL A 573 19.90 -32.32 24.00
#